data_AF-A0A172QVQ7-F1
#
_entry.id   AF-A0A172QVQ7-F1
#
_cell.length_a   1.000
_cell.length_b   1.000
_cell.length_c   1.000
_cell.angle_alpha   90.00
_cell.angle_beta   90.00
_cell.angle_gamma   90.00
#
_symmetry.space_group_name_H-M   'P 1'
#
loop_
_entity.id
_entity.type
_entity.pdbx_description
1 polymer ?
#
loop_
_entity_poly.entity_id
_entity_poly.type
_entity_poly.pdbx_seq_one_letter_code
_entity_poly.pdbx_strand_id
1 'polypeptide(L)'
;MSTTTPIHPERKKRVRQALTMFSVAAWITGVFLLALCAEMVMKYILGMDLPAWARFVPIAHGWVYIIFLITTLNLGLKARWDPTRWVTTAIAGVVPLLSFFVEHNRRKEVTETFQLNS
;
A
#
# COMPACT_ATOMS: atom_id res chain seq x y z
N MET A 1 -16.79 -31.94 -11.80
CA MET A 1 -16.61 -31.30 -10.48
C MET A 1 -15.13 -31.00 -10.30
N SER A 2 -14.71 -29.74 -10.42
CA SER A 2 -13.31 -29.37 -10.16
C SER A 2 -13.07 -29.37 -8.66
N THR A 3 -12.29 -30.32 -8.16
CA THR A 3 -11.84 -30.37 -6.77
C THR A 3 -10.93 -29.16 -6.51
N THR A 4 -11.45 -28.12 -5.87
CA THR A 4 -10.64 -27.01 -5.37
C THR A 4 -9.78 -27.54 -4.22
N THR A 5 -8.52 -27.83 -4.49
CA THR A 5 -7.58 -28.28 -3.44
C THR A 5 -7.55 -27.22 -2.32
N PRO A 6 -7.91 -27.58 -1.08
CA PRO A 6 -7.93 -26.63 0.03
C PRO A 6 -6.52 -26.10 0.29
N ILE A 7 -6.40 -24.77 0.39
CA ILE A 7 -5.12 -24.12 0.71
C ILE A 7 -4.76 -24.41 2.17
N HIS A 8 -3.53 -24.85 2.40
CA HIS A 8 -3.01 -25.16 3.74
C HIS A 8 -3.23 -23.99 4.74
N PRO A 9 -3.76 -24.24 5.95
CA PRO A 9 -4.08 -23.19 6.93
C PRO A 9 -2.93 -22.22 7.25
N GLU A 10 -1.71 -22.75 7.43
CA GLU A 10 -0.52 -21.91 7.67
C GLU A 10 -0.22 -20.94 6.53
N ARG A 11 -0.48 -21.33 5.28
CA ARG A 11 -0.29 -20.45 4.12
C ARG A 11 -1.31 -19.31 4.15
N LYS A 12 -2.58 -19.60 4.45
CA LYS A 12 -3.62 -18.59 4.62
C LYS A 12 -3.24 -17.58 5.70
N LYS A 13 -2.79 -18.05 6.87
CA LYS A 13 -2.35 -17.21 7.99
C LYS A 13 -1.20 -16.27 7.61
N ARG A 14 -0.14 -16.80 6.98
CA ARG A 14 1.03 -16.02 6.56
C ARG A 14 0.69 -14.93 5.55
N VAL A 15 -0.20 -15.24 4.60
CA VAL A 15 -0.67 -14.28 3.58
C VAL A 15 -1.58 -13.22 4.21
N ARG A 16 -2.54 -13.63 5.06
CA ARG A 16 -3.42 -12.70 5.78
C ARG A 16 -2.63 -11.67 6.60
N GLN A 17 -1.64 -12.13 7.35
CA GLN A 17 -0.78 -11.24 8.13
C GLN A 17 -0.02 -10.24 7.23
N ALA A 18 0.57 -10.73 6.13
CA ALA A 18 1.26 -9.85 5.19
C ALA A 18 0.33 -8.84 4.53
N LEU A 19 -0.90 -9.27 4.19
CA LEU A 19 -1.92 -8.40 3.62
C LEU A 19 -2.33 -7.29 4.58
N THR A 20 -2.53 -7.61 5.86
CA THR A 20 -2.85 -6.59 6.88
C THR A 20 -1.72 -5.58 7.03
N MET A 21 -0.47 -6.03 7.14
CA MET A 21 0.68 -5.14 7.25
C MET A 21 0.84 -4.22 6.03
N PHE A 22 0.72 -4.80 4.83
CA PHE A 22 0.72 -4.05 3.58
C PHE A 22 -0.39 -3.00 3.55
N SER A 23 -1.60 -3.37 3.94
CA SER A 23 -2.74 -2.48 3.86
C SER A 23 -2.64 -1.31 4.82
N VAL A 24 -2.20 -1.56 6.06
CA VAL A 24 -1.93 -0.49 7.03
C VAL A 24 -0.86 0.46 6.48
N ALA A 25 0.25 -0.08 5.96
CA ALA A 25 1.30 0.75 5.38
C ALA A 25 0.79 1.57 4.18
N ALA A 26 0.00 0.98 3.28
CA ALA A 26 -0.59 1.66 2.13
C ALA A 26 -1.47 2.84 2.54
N TRP A 27 -2.37 2.64 3.50
CA TRP A 27 -3.24 3.71 4.01
C TRP A 27 -2.43 4.85 4.63
N ILE A 28 -1.44 4.54 5.47
CA ILE A 28 -0.59 5.56 6.08
C ILE A 28 0.20 6.31 5.00
N THR A 29 0.84 5.60 4.06
CA THR A 29 1.55 6.22 2.93
C THR A 29 0.63 7.15 2.13
N GLY A 30 -0.57 6.69 1.79
CA GLY A 30 -1.56 7.45 1.04
C GLY A 30 -1.99 8.73 1.75
N VAL A 31 -2.23 8.69 3.06
CA VAL A 31 -2.58 9.90 3.84
C VAL A 31 -1.44 10.90 3.85
N PHE A 32 -0.21 10.45 4.12
CA PHE A 32 0.96 11.33 4.08
C PHE A 32 1.22 11.91 2.68
N LEU A 33 0.98 11.13 1.62
CA LEU A 33 1.09 11.61 0.24
C LEU A 33 0.06 12.70 -0.05
N LEU A 34 -1.19 12.52 0.38
CA LEU A 34 -2.23 13.55 0.21
C LEU A 34 -1.90 14.83 0.99
N ALA A 35 -1.37 14.71 2.20
CA ALA A 35 -0.89 15.86 2.97
C ALA A 35 0.25 16.58 2.25
N LEU A 36 1.23 15.83 1.71
CA LEU A 36 2.32 16.39 0.90
C LEU A 36 1.77 17.09 -0.34
N CYS A 37 0.82 16.50 -1.06
CA CYS A 37 0.18 17.15 -2.21
C CYS A 37 -0.53 18.45 -1.81
N ALA A 38 -1.23 18.46 -0.68
CA ALA A 38 -1.85 19.67 -0.16
C ALA A 38 -0.79 20.74 0.15
N GLU A 39 0.34 20.39 0.75
CA GLU A 39 1.46 21.32 0.96
C GLU A 39 1.99 21.89 -0.36
N MET A 40 2.12 21.07 -1.41
CA MET A 40 2.55 21.55 -2.72
C MET A 40 1.55 22.55 -3.31
N VAL A 41 0.25 22.29 -3.21
CA VAL A 41 -0.79 23.22 -3.68
C VAL A 41 -0.74 24.52 -2.87
N MET A 42 -0.69 24.42 -1.55
CA MET A 42 -0.66 25.59 -0.66
C MET A 42 0.56 26.49 -0.91
N LYS A 43 1.74 25.90 -1.05
CA LYS A 43 2.99 26.65 -1.23
C LYS A 43 3.16 27.20 -2.64
N TYR A 44 2.92 26.36 -3.66
CA TYR A 44 3.29 26.70 -5.04
C TYR A 44 2.13 27.25 -5.88
N ILE A 45 0.88 26.91 -5.57
CA ILE A 45 -0.29 27.41 -6.31
C ILE A 45 -0.91 28.60 -5.56
N LEU A 46 -1.07 28.48 -4.24
CA LEU A 46 -1.69 29.53 -3.42
C LEU A 46 -0.68 30.54 -2.84
N GLY A 47 0.62 30.27 -2.95
CA GLY A 47 1.68 31.17 -2.49
C GLY A 47 1.72 31.39 -0.97
N MET A 48 1.19 30.43 -0.19
CA MET A 48 1.14 30.55 1.27
C MET A 48 2.45 30.13 1.92
N ASP A 49 2.86 30.86 2.95
CA ASP A 49 3.94 30.46 3.84
C ASP A 49 3.48 29.34 4.76
N LEU A 50 4.09 28.17 4.62
CA LEU A 50 3.79 27.02 5.47
C LEU A 50 4.54 27.10 6.80
N PRO A 51 3.92 26.67 7.90
CA PRO A 51 4.56 26.67 9.21
C PRO A 51 5.76 25.69 9.22
N ALA A 52 6.73 25.95 10.08
CA ALA A 52 7.98 25.18 10.13
C ALA A 52 7.80 23.67 10.41
N TRP A 53 6.65 23.24 10.96
CA TRP A 53 6.35 21.83 11.17
C TRP A 53 5.89 21.10 9.90
N ALA A 54 5.41 21.81 8.87
CA ALA A 54 4.95 21.21 7.61
C ALA A 54 6.07 20.40 6.93
N ARG A 55 7.33 20.84 7.06
CA ARG A 55 8.51 20.11 6.54
C ARG A 55 8.64 18.66 7.02
N PHE A 56 7.99 18.28 8.13
CA PHE A 56 8.01 16.91 8.62
C PHE A 56 7.14 15.97 7.79
N VAL A 57 6.10 16.47 7.11
CA VAL A 57 5.20 15.65 6.29
C VAL A 57 5.94 14.94 5.14
N PRO A 58 6.72 15.62 4.28
CA PRO A 58 7.46 14.94 3.21
C PRO A 58 8.55 13.99 3.75
N ILE A 59 9.20 14.33 4.87
CA ILE A 59 10.21 13.47 5.50
C ILE A 59 9.54 12.19 6.03
N ALA A 60 8.44 12.33 6.76
CA ALA A 60 7.68 11.21 7.29
C ALA A 60 7.13 10.34 6.16
N HIS A 61 6.57 10.94 5.10
CA HIS A 61 6.12 10.22 3.92
C HIS A 61 7.23 9.33 3.34
N GLY A 62 8.44 9.86 3.17
CA GLY A 62 9.57 9.09 2.63
C GLY A 62 9.87 7.82 3.45
N TRP A 63 9.91 7.93 4.78
CA TRP A 63 10.12 6.78 5.67
C TRP A 63 8.96 5.78 5.64
N VAL A 64 7.72 6.27 5.68
CA VAL A 64 6.53 5.42 5.59
C VAL A 64 6.49 4.72 4.23
N TYR A 65 6.89 5.38 3.14
CA TYR A 65 6.99 4.79 1.81
C TYR A 65 7.99 3.64 1.77
N ILE A 66 9.13 3.72 2.46
CA ILE A 66 10.07 2.59 2.59
C ILE A 66 9.40 1.40 3.28
N ILE A 67 8.67 1.63 4.38
CA ILE A 67 7.91 0.57 5.09
C ILE A 67 6.85 -0.04 4.16
N PHE A 68 6.17 0.79 3.38
CA PHE A 68 5.22 0.34 2.35
C PHE A 68 5.90 -0.54 1.29
N LEU A 69 7.08 -0.20 0.81
CA LEU A 69 7.83 -1.05 -0.13
C LEU A 69 8.24 -2.39 0.50
N ILE A 70 8.69 -2.39 1.75
CA ILE A 70 9.07 -3.62 2.48
C ILE A 70 7.84 -4.53 2.68
N THR A 71 6.70 -3.96 3.07
CA THR A 71 5.46 -4.74 3.26
C THR A 71 4.88 -5.22 1.93
N THR A 72 5.00 -4.42 0.86
CA THR A 72 4.72 -4.81 -0.52
C THR A 72 5.60 -5.99 -0.93
N LEU A 73 6.90 -5.97 -0.59
CA LEU A 73 7.82 -7.07 -0.83
C LEU A 73 7.44 -8.35 -0.09
N ASN A 74 7.15 -8.21 1.19
CA ASN A 74 6.70 -9.33 2.00
C ASN A 74 5.41 -9.97 1.46
N LEU A 75 4.42 -9.16 1.07
CA LEU A 75 3.17 -9.65 0.51
C LEU A 75 3.37 -10.26 -0.89
N GLY A 76 4.07 -9.57 -1.79
CA GLY A 76 4.28 -10.02 -3.17
C GLY A 76 5.04 -11.34 -3.25
N LEU A 77 6.03 -11.56 -2.38
CA LEU A 77 6.76 -12.84 -2.31
C LEU A 77 5.85 -13.98 -1.83
N LYS A 78 4.98 -13.73 -0.84
CA LYS A 78 4.03 -14.74 -0.32
C LYS A 78 2.87 -15.01 -1.28
N ALA A 79 2.41 -13.97 -1.98
CA ALA A 79 1.35 -14.04 -2.97
C ALA A 79 1.84 -14.53 -4.34
N ARG A 80 3.16 -14.56 -4.56
CA ARG A 80 3.83 -14.92 -5.82
C ARG A 80 3.39 -14.05 -6.98
N TRP A 81 3.42 -12.74 -6.75
CA TRP A 81 3.07 -11.75 -7.77
C TRP A 81 4.06 -11.75 -8.95
N ASP A 82 3.51 -11.58 -10.15
CA ASP A 82 4.28 -11.27 -11.35
C ASP A 82 4.81 -9.81 -11.31
N PRO A 83 5.84 -9.48 -12.12
CA PRO A 83 6.49 -8.16 -12.12
C PRO A 83 5.55 -6.96 -12.30
N THR A 84 4.44 -7.09 -13.04
CA THR A 84 3.53 -5.97 -13.26
C THR A 84 2.82 -5.56 -11.97
N ARG A 85 2.42 -6.53 -11.15
CA ARG A 85 1.82 -6.29 -9.83
C ARG A 85 2.81 -5.61 -8.87
N TRP A 86 4.09 -5.98 -8.96
CA TRP A 86 5.16 -5.33 -8.18
C TRP A 86 5.26 -3.85 -8.51
N VAL A 87 5.39 -3.53 -9.78
CA VAL A 87 5.60 -2.16 -10.26
C VAL A 87 4.37 -1.30 -9.96
N THR A 88 3.18 -1.78 -10.32
CA THR A 88 1.93 -1.04 -10.08
C THR A 88 1.69 -0.79 -8.58
N THR A 89 2.04 -1.76 -7.73
CA THR A 89 1.91 -1.58 -6.28
C THR A 89 2.93 -0.59 -5.71
N ALA A 90 4.18 -0.66 -6.16
CA ALA A 90 5.22 0.28 -5.70
C ALA A 90 4.88 1.74 -6.08
N ILE A 91 4.46 1.98 -7.34
CA ILE A 91 4.10 3.33 -7.83
C ILE A 91 2.88 3.90 -7.09
N ALA A 92 2.03 3.05 -6.50
CA ALA A 92 0.88 3.49 -5.72
C ALA A 92 1.26 4.40 -4.54
N GLY A 93 2.49 4.31 -4.03
CA GLY A 93 2.97 5.16 -2.94
C GLY A 93 3.39 6.57 -3.34
N VAL A 94 3.43 6.91 -4.64
CA VAL A 94 3.87 8.23 -5.13
C VAL A 94 2.85 8.97 -6.01
N VAL A 95 1.84 8.26 -6.54
CA VAL A 95 0.75 8.87 -7.32
C VAL A 95 -0.41 9.21 -6.39
N PRO A 96 -0.92 10.45 -6.38
CA PRO A 96 -2.02 10.85 -5.51
C PRO A 96 -3.22 9.93 -5.67
N LEU A 97 -3.85 9.56 -4.55
CA LEU A 97 -5.01 8.65 -4.46
C LEU A 97 -4.78 7.19 -4.92
N LEU A 98 -3.73 6.90 -5.69
CA LEU A 98 -3.50 5.57 -6.25
C LEU A 98 -3.27 4.51 -5.18
N SER A 99 -2.63 4.89 -4.05
CA SER A 99 -2.39 4.00 -2.92
C SER A 99 -3.67 3.31 -2.42
N PHE A 100 -4.76 4.07 -2.29
CA PHE A 100 -6.04 3.54 -1.80
C PHE A 100 -6.70 2.61 -2.82
N PHE A 101 -6.67 2.98 -4.10
CA PHE A 101 -7.22 2.14 -5.17
C PHE A 101 -6.47 0.81 -5.28
N VAL A 102 -5.14 0.87 -5.24
CA VAL A 102 -4.29 -0.32 -5.29
C VAL A 102 -4.49 -1.17 -4.04
N GLU A 103 -4.52 -0.59 -2.83
CA GLU A 103 -4.78 -1.34 -1.60
C GLU A 103 -6.12 -2.09 -1.67
N HIS A 104 -7.19 -1.42 -2.10
CA HIS A 104 -8.49 -2.03 -2.26
C HIS A 104 -8.45 -3.19 -3.26
N ASN A 105 -7.85 -2.97 -4.43
CA ASN A 105 -7.75 -3.98 -5.47
C ASN A 105 -6.89 -5.19 -5.02
N ARG A 106 -5.73 -4.95 -4.39
CA ARG A 106 -4.86 -6.01 -3.86
C ARG A 106 -5.55 -6.79 -2.75
N ARG A 107 -6.28 -6.11 -1.87
CA ARG A 107 -7.04 -6.77 -0.78
C ARG A 107 -8.09 -7.70 -1.34
N LYS A 108 -8.88 -7.25 -2.31
CA LYS A 108 -9.89 -8.08 -2.97
C LYS A 108 -9.24 -9.29 -3.63
N GLU A 109 -8.24 -9.06 -4.47
CA GLU A 109 -7.53 -10.11 -5.22
C GLU A 109 -6.91 -11.17 -4.30
N VAL A 110 -6.15 -10.75 -3.28
CA VAL A 110 -5.46 -11.66 -2.36
C VAL A 110 -6.46 -12.43 -1.49
N THR A 111 -7.55 -11.79 -1.07
CA THR A 111 -8.59 -12.43 -0.28
C THR A 111 -9.30 -13.54 -1.05
N GLU A 112 -9.62 -13.29 -2.32
CA GLU A 112 -10.24 -14.27 -3.23
C GLU A 112 -9.26 -15.41 -3.55
N THR A 113 -8.03 -15.07 -3.96
CA THR A 113 -7.00 -16.04 -4.36
C THR A 113 -6.63 -17.00 -3.23
N PHE A 114 -6.57 -16.50 -1.99
CA PHE A 114 -6.18 -17.30 -0.83
C PHE A 114 -7.35 -17.76 0.04
N GLN A 115 -8.59 -17.48 -0.36
CA GLN A 115 -9.80 -17.86 0.35
C GLN A 115 -9.74 -17.44 1.83
N LEU A 116 -9.44 -16.16 2.06
CA LEU A 116 -9.22 -15.62 3.42
C LEU A 116 -10.52 -15.29 4.14
N ASN A 117 -11.67 -15.34 3.48
CA ASN A 117 -13.00 -15.12 4.08
C ASN A 117 -13.71 -16.42 4.50
N SER A 118 -13.02 -17.56 4.32
CA SER A 118 -13.51 -18.90 4.65
C SER A 118 -13.06 -19.35 6.03
#